data_AF-A0A352XDT7-F1
#
_entry.id   AF-A0A352XDT7-F1
#
_cell.length_a   1.000
_cell.length_b   1.000
_cell.length_c   1.000
_cell.angle_alpha   90.00
_cell.angle_beta   90.00
_cell.angle_gamma   90.00
#
_symmetry.space_group_name_H-M   'P 1'
#
loop_
_entity.id
_entity.type
_entity.pdbx_description
1 polymer ?
#
loop_
_entity_poly.entity_id
_entity_poly.type
_entity_poly.pdbx_seq_one_letter_code
_entity_poly.pdbx_strand_id
1 'polypeptide(L)'
;YEPEYAEVYGVPFAFIPCAGANKTPKRERLPTRVRALPERSECEITFPRLTGYRYDITRRKLTANFTDVCQYVLSTADLPTITINAPIVGQSSIHTLDELKSHREQEVAFLLAKLTLEKYFRWDGNQKREKTTEHIFDADVQAWLFP
;
A
#
# COMPACT_ATOMS: atom_id res chain seq x y z
N TYR A 1 -19.43 11.08 19.93
CA TYR A 1 -19.26 9.66 19.55
C TYR A 1 -19.47 8.84 20.80
N GLU A 2 -20.43 7.91 20.82
CA GLU A 2 -20.57 6.93 21.93
C GLU A 2 -19.78 5.67 21.54
N PRO A 3 -18.79 5.23 22.33
CA PRO A 3 -18.05 4.02 22.03
C PRO A 3 -18.93 2.79 22.24
N GLU A 4 -19.05 1.96 21.21
CA GLU A 4 -19.66 0.62 21.27
C GLU A 4 -18.53 -0.42 21.29
N TYR A 5 -18.56 -1.31 22.28
CA TYR A 5 -17.56 -2.36 22.48
C TYR A 5 -18.16 -3.70 22.02
N ALA A 6 -17.42 -4.46 21.20
CA ALA A 6 -17.78 -5.82 20.82
C ALA A 6 -16.83 -6.82 21.48
N GLU A 7 -17.37 -7.88 22.06
CA GLU A 7 -16.59 -8.99 22.63
C GLU A 7 -16.10 -9.90 21.50
N VAL A 8 -14.82 -9.80 21.14
CA VAL A 8 -14.23 -10.50 19.98
C VAL A 8 -13.69 -11.90 20.36
N TYR A 9 -13.46 -12.16 21.64
CA TYR A 9 -13.04 -13.47 22.13
C TYR A 9 -14.22 -14.10 22.86
N GLY A 10 -14.78 -15.18 22.32
CA GLY A 10 -15.92 -15.93 22.87
C GLY A 10 -15.66 -16.64 24.21
N VAL A 11 -14.94 -15.99 25.11
CA VAL A 11 -14.72 -16.40 26.49
C VAL A 11 -15.74 -15.64 27.34
N PRO A 12 -16.63 -16.33 28.09
CA PRO A 12 -17.71 -15.68 28.79
C PRO A 12 -17.18 -15.02 30.06
N PHE A 13 -16.60 -13.81 29.96
CA PHE A 13 -16.26 -13.00 31.13
C PHE A 13 -17.51 -12.29 31.67
N ALA A 14 -18.55 -13.06 31.99
CA ALA A 14 -19.77 -12.59 32.63
C ALA A 14 -19.64 -12.56 34.17
N PHE A 15 -18.44 -12.27 34.72
CA PHE A 15 -18.17 -12.31 36.16
C PHE A 15 -17.76 -10.98 36.79
N ILE A 16 -17.49 -9.94 36.00
CA ILE A 16 -17.23 -8.60 36.54
C ILE A 16 -18.48 -7.76 36.26
N PRO A 17 -19.31 -7.46 37.28
CA PRO A 17 -20.40 -6.53 37.08
C PRO A 17 -19.80 -5.16 36.77
N CYS A 18 -19.83 -4.76 35.50
CA CYS A 18 -19.54 -3.40 35.09
C CYS A 18 -20.56 -2.49 35.78
N ALA A 19 -20.15 -1.86 36.88
CA ALA A 19 -20.93 -0.84 37.57
C ALA A 19 -21.14 0.33 36.61
N GLY A 20 -22.28 0.34 35.92
CA GLY A 20 -22.48 1.30 34.84
C GLY A 20 -23.87 1.20 34.19
N ALA A 21 -24.87 1.59 34.98
CA ALA A 21 -26.20 2.05 34.56
C ALA A 21 -27.04 1.11 33.67
N ASN A 22 -28.25 0.81 34.15
CA ASN A 22 -29.37 0.43 33.30
C ASN A 22 -29.60 1.53 32.25
N LYS A 23 -28.93 1.43 31.09
CA LYS A 23 -29.24 2.27 29.93
C LYS A 23 -30.64 1.89 29.49
N THR A 24 -31.58 2.84 29.56
CA THR A 24 -32.90 2.70 28.94
C THR A 24 -32.67 2.31 27.47
N PRO A 25 -33.29 1.23 26.97
CA PRO A 25 -33.06 0.80 25.59
C PRO A 25 -33.38 1.96 24.66
N LYS A 26 -32.39 2.38 23.87
CA LYS A 26 -32.58 3.43 22.87
C LYS A 26 -33.64 2.92 21.92
N ARG A 27 -34.71 3.69 21.73
CA ARG A 27 -35.81 3.34 20.83
C ARG A 27 -35.21 2.93 19.49
N GLU A 28 -35.46 1.68 19.09
CA GLU A 28 -34.92 1.14 17.85
C GLU A 28 -35.28 2.09 16.70
N ARG A 29 -34.31 2.35 15.82
CA ARG A 29 -34.58 3.17 14.64
C ARG A 29 -35.68 2.46 13.84
N LEU A 30 -36.77 3.17 13.57
CA LEU A 30 -37.87 2.66 12.77
C LEU A 30 -37.29 2.10 11.45
N PRO A 31 -37.49 0.81 11.15
CA PRO A 31 -36.94 0.22 9.94
C PRO A 31 -37.59 0.90 8.74
N THR A 32 -36.77 1.51 7.90
CA THR A 32 -37.25 2.10 6.64
C THR A 32 -37.52 0.97 5.67
N ARG A 33 -38.79 0.73 5.36
CA ARG A 33 -39.18 -0.29 4.38
C ARG A 33 -38.80 0.15 2.97
N VAL A 34 -37.74 -0.44 2.42
CA VAL A 34 -37.34 -0.23 1.02
C VAL A 34 -38.21 -1.09 0.11
N ARG A 35 -38.88 -0.47 -0.85
CA ARG A 35 -39.67 -1.14 -1.91
C ARG A 35 -39.48 -0.43 -3.23
N ALA A 36 -39.67 -1.15 -4.33
CA ALA A 36 -39.80 -0.53 -5.64
C ALA A 36 -41.05 0.37 -5.68
N LEU A 37 -40.91 1.55 -6.29
CA LEU A 37 -41.99 2.50 -6.51
C LEU A 37 -42.38 2.44 -7.99
N PRO A 38 -43.65 2.11 -8.34
CA PRO A 38 -44.09 2.00 -9.74
C PRO A 38 -43.84 3.28 -10.54
N GLU A 39 -43.96 4.43 -9.89
CA GLU A 39 -43.71 5.76 -10.45
C GLU A 39 -42.25 6.01 -10.88
N ARG A 40 -41.30 5.14 -10.49
CA ARG A 40 -39.87 5.25 -10.80
C ARG A 40 -39.37 4.13 -11.71
N SER A 41 -40.25 3.57 -12.55
CA SER A 41 -39.90 2.51 -13.51
C SER A 41 -38.78 2.92 -14.47
N GLU A 42 -38.71 4.20 -14.85
CA GLU A 42 -37.65 4.71 -15.73
C GLU A 42 -36.24 4.67 -15.10
N CYS A 43 -36.15 4.54 -13.78
CA CYS A 43 -34.87 4.39 -13.05
C CYS A 43 -34.51 2.92 -12.79
N GLU A 44 -35.18 1.97 -13.45
CA GLU A 44 -34.89 0.54 -13.31
C GLU A 44 -33.50 0.20 -13.85
N ILE A 45 -32.65 -0.35 -12.98
CA ILE A 45 -31.35 -0.89 -13.38
C ILE A 45 -31.55 -2.36 -13.75
N THR A 46 -31.48 -2.67 -15.04
CA THR A 46 -31.47 -4.05 -15.53
C THR A 46 -30.05 -4.60 -15.50
N PHE A 47 -29.84 -5.63 -14.67
CA PHE A 47 -28.60 -6.39 -14.68
C PHE A 47 -28.71 -7.57 -15.65
N PRO A 48 -27.70 -7.84 -16.48
CA PRO A 48 -27.67 -9.04 -17.29
C PRO A 48 -27.67 -10.28 -16.38
N ARG A 49 -28.39 -11.32 -16.79
CA ARG A 49 -28.35 -12.62 -16.11
C ARG A 49 -27.00 -13.29 -16.36
N LEU A 50 -26.04 -13.03 -15.49
CA LEU A 50 -24.72 -13.65 -15.51
C LEU A 50 -24.86 -15.12 -15.06
N THR A 51 -24.79 -16.06 -16.01
CA THR A 51 -24.85 -17.51 -15.73
C THR A 51 -23.50 -18.08 -15.29
N GLY A 52 -22.40 -17.36 -15.55
CA GLY A 52 -21.06 -17.71 -15.09
C GLY A 52 -19.98 -16.89 -15.77
N TYR A 53 -18.77 -16.94 -15.21
CA TYR A 53 -17.55 -16.43 -15.82
C TYR A 53 -16.66 -17.61 -16.22
N ARG A 54 -15.92 -17.47 -17.32
CA ARG A 54 -14.84 -18.39 -17.69
C ARG A 54 -13.59 -17.57 -17.96
N TYR A 55 -12.49 -17.93 -17.30
CA TYR A 55 -11.18 -17.37 -17.63
C TYR A 55 -10.69 -17.97 -18.95
N ASP A 56 -10.77 -17.20 -20.03
CA ASP A 56 -10.12 -17.53 -21.30
C ASP A 56 -8.74 -16.88 -21.32
N ILE A 57 -7.78 -17.53 -20.64
CA ILE A 57 -6.39 -17.09 -20.67
C ILE A 57 -5.80 -17.59 -21.99
N THR A 58 -6.03 -16.83 -23.05
CA THR A 58 -5.48 -17.14 -24.36
C THR A 58 -3.96 -17.07 -24.28
N ARG A 59 -3.23 -18.13 -24.65
CA ARG A 59 -1.74 -18.20 -24.67
C ARG A 59 -1.06 -17.27 -25.69
N ARG A 60 -1.76 -16.25 -26.18
CA ARG A 60 -1.21 -15.31 -27.16
C ARG A 60 -0.24 -14.38 -26.46
N LYS A 61 0.90 -14.13 -27.11
CA LYS A 61 1.81 -13.06 -26.68
C LYS A 61 1.08 -11.72 -26.81
N LEU A 62 0.91 -11.03 -25.70
CA LEU A 62 0.42 -9.65 -25.71
C LEU A 62 1.48 -8.79 -26.40
N THR A 63 1.08 -8.07 -27.45
CA THR A 63 1.95 -7.12 -28.14
C THR A 63 1.43 -5.74 -27.81
N ALA A 64 2.20 -4.93 -27.09
CA ALA A 64 1.83 -3.57 -26.76
C ALA A 64 2.22 -2.65 -27.93
N ASN A 65 1.27 -1.87 -28.44
CA ASN A 65 1.50 -0.85 -29.46
C ASN A 65 1.60 0.52 -28.78
N PHE A 66 2.81 0.93 -28.43
CA PHE A 66 3.06 2.28 -27.92
C PHE A 66 3.07 3.26 -29.10
N THR A 67 2.09 4.15 -29.13
CA THR A 67 2.01 5.26 -30.09
C THR A 67 2.42 6.56 -29.41
N ASP A 68 2.56 7.66 -30.15
CA ASP A 68 2.97 8.95 -29.56
C ASP A 68 1.99 9.49 -28.50
N VAL A 69 0.73 9.03 -28.51
CA VAL A 69 -0.26 9.32 -27.47
C VAL A 69 -0.06 8.48 -26.19
N CYS A 70 0.80 7.47 -26.22
CA CYS A 70 1.16 6.64 -25.07
C CYS A 70 2.41 7.16 -24.34
N GLN A 71 2.74 8.44 -24.50
CA GLN A 71 3.85 9.08 -23.79
C GLN A 71 3.34 9.72 -22.51
N TYR A 72 3.96 9.36 -21.37
CA TYR A 72 3.73 10.00 -20.09
C TYR A 72 5.00 10.74 -19.69
N VAL A 73 4.94 12.08 -19.70
CA VAL A 73 6.07 12.93 -19.32
C VAL A 73 6.11 13.01 -17.80
N LEU A 74 7.15 12.46 -17.19
CA LEU A 74 7.40 12.57 -15.76
C LEU A 74 8.02 13.93 -15.46
N SER A 75 7.31 14.78 -14.71
CA SER A 75 7.85 16.01 -14.15
C SER A 75 8.29 15.78 -12.70
N THR A 76 9.30 16.52 -12.24
CA THR A 76 9.69 16.51 -10.81
C THR A 76 8.60 17.08 -9.90
N ALA A 77 7.60 17.78 -10.46
CA ALA A 77 6.42 18.21 -9.73
C ALA A 77 5.46 17.04 -9.38
N ASP A 78 5.50 15.96 -10.16
CA ASP A 78 4.61 14.80 -10.01
C ASP A 78 5.25 13.67 -9.19
N LEU A 79 6.49 13.88 -8.72
CA LEU A 79 7.19 12.89 -7.90
C LEU A 79 6.66 12.94 -6.45
N PRO A 80 6.17 11.81 -5.90
CA PRO A 80 5.75 11.76 -4.52
C PRO A 80 6.97 11.94 -3.62
N THR A 81 7.03 13.08 -2.93
CA THR A 81 8.11 13.46 -2.01
C THR A 81 7.93 12.94 -0.58
N ILE A 82 6.79 12.29 -0.31
CA ILE A 82 6.41 11.76 1.00
C ILE A 82 5.94 10.32 0.81
N THR A 83 6.48 9.40 1.61
CA THR A 83 6.00 8.02 1.70
C THR A 83 5.58 7.72 3.13
N ILE A 84 4.37 7.20 3.31
CA ILE A 84 3.86 6.77 4.61
C ILE A 84 3.78 5.24 4.59
N ASN A 85 4.61 4.59 5.42
CA ASN A 85 4.54 3.15 5.63
C ASN A 85 3.76 2.89 6.93
N ALA A 86 2.51 2.45 6.80
CA ALA A 86 1.62 2.17 7.93
C ALA A 86 1.24 0.68 7.95
N PRO A 87 2.04 -0.20 8.58
CA PRO A 87 1.69 -1.60 8.73
C PRO A 87 0.48 -1.79 9.67
N ILE A 88 -0.27 -2.89 9.47
CA ILE A 88 -1.47 -3.24 10.26
C ILE A 88 -1.14 -3.38 11.76
N VAL A 89 0.09 -3.80 12.08
CA VAL A 89 0.65 -3.86 13.43
C VAL A 89 2.08 -3.32 13.40
N GLY A 90 2.43 -2.44 14.33
CA GLY A 90 3.76 -1.82 14.43
C GLY A 90 3.73 -0.29 14.31
N GLN A 91 4.90 0.33 14.32
CA GLN A 91 5.05 1.78 14.25
C GLN A 91 5.03 2.25 12.79
N SER A 92 4.22 3.27 12.49
CA SER A 92 4.20 3.89 11.16
C SER A 92 5.45 4.75 10.96
N SER A 93 6.12 4.60 9.81
CA SER A 93 7.25 5.46 9.43
C SER A 93 6.85 6.41 8.30
N ILE A 94 7.15 7.70 8.47
CA ILE A 94 6.93 8.74 7.47
C ILE A 94 8.29 9.13 6.93
N HIS A 95 8.56 8.82 5.67
CA HIS A 95 9.82 9.14 5.02
C HIS A 95 9.60 10.42 4.19
N THR A 96 10.33 11.49 4.52
CA THR A 96 10.25 12.80 3.86
C THR A 96 11.62 13.18 3.27
N LEU A 97 11.63 14.08 2.29
CA LEU A 97 12.89 14.60 1.73
C LEU A 97 13.66 15.55 2.67
N ASP A 98 13.10 15.93 3.82
CA ASP A 98 13.77 16.85 4.74
C ASP A 98 14.97 16.20 5.45
N GLU A 99 14.95 14.88 5.66
CA GLU A 99 16.12 14.15 6.16
C GLU A 99 17.31 14.26 5.20
N LEU A 100 17.07 14.24 3.88
CA LEU A 100 18.10 14.40 2.86
C LEU A 100 18.78 15.77 2.90
N LYS A 101 18.10 16.83 3.37
CA LYS A 101 18.71 18.16 3.55
C LYS A 101 19.72 18.21 4.70
N SER A 102 19.63 17.29 5.66
CA SER A 102 20.56 17.20 6.77
C SER A 102 21.89 16.54 6.38
N HIS A 103 21.92 15.79 5.28
CA HIS A 103 23.10 15.12 4.76
C HIS A 103 23.89 16.02 3.82
N ARG A 104 25.21 15.84 3.81
CA ARG A 104 26.10 16.61 2.93
C ARG A 104 26.03 16.06 1.50
N GLU A 105 26.07 16.90 0.48
CA GLU A 105 25.99 16.44 -0.92
C GLU A 105 27.04 15.38 -1.27
N GLN A 106 28.26 15.50 -0.74
CA GLN A 106 29.33 14.50 -0.94
C GLN A 106 29.00 13.15 -0.30
N GLU A 107 28.26 13.14 0.80
CA GLU A 107 27.79 11.92 1.45
C GLU A 107 26.77 11.21 0.57
N VAL A 108 25.81 11.95 0.00
CA VAL A 108 24.82 11.42 -0.94
C VAL A 108 25.50 10.86 -2.18
N ALA A 109 26.44 11.61 -2.78
CA ALA A 109 27.20 11.16 -3.95
C ALA A 109 27.99 9.87 -3.65
N PHE A 110 28.65 9.81 -2.49
CA PHE A 110 29.39 8.62 -2.06
C PHE A 110 28.48 7.41 -1.85
N LEU A 111 27.34 7.57 -1.16
CA LEU A 111 26.40 6.49 -0.90
C LEU A 111 25.73 5.97 -2.18
N LEU A 112 25.43 6.85 -3.13
CA LEU A 112 24.92 6.47 -4.45
C LEU A 112 25.98 5.67 -5.23
N ALA A 113 27.22 6.17 -5.30
CA ALA A 113 28.31 5.46 -5.97
C ALA A 113 28.52 4.07 -5.35
N LYS A 114 28.60 3.99 -4.01
CA LYS A 114 28.68 2.73 -3.27
C LYS A 114 27.55 1.77 -3.62
N LEU A 115 26.30 2.24 -3.60
CA LEU A 115 25.13 1.42 -3.94
C LEU A 115 25.20 0.88 -5.37
N THR A 116 25.63 1.71 -6.33
CA THR A 116 25.79 1.25 -7.72
C THR A 116 26.86 0.17 -7.83
N LEU A 117 27.99 0.34 -7.12
CA LEU A 117 29.07 -0.63 -7.05
C LEU A 117 28.57 -1.97 -6.49
N GLU A 118 27.98 -1.94 -5.30
CA GLU A 118 27.54 -3.13 -4.56
C GLU A 118 26.40 -3.87 -5.25
N LYS A 119 25.60 -3.19 -6.08
CA LYS A 119 24.46 -3.80 -6.76
C LYS A 119 24.83 -4.41 -8.12
N TYR A 120 25.73 -3.76 -8.86
CA TYR A 120 25.98 -4.10 -10.27
C TYR A 120 27.38 -4.66 -10.56
N PHE A 121 28.36 -4.41 -9.68
CA PHE A 121 29.77 -4.70 -9.93
C PHE A 121 30.34 -5.74 -8.97
N ARG A 122 29.51 -6.64 -8.43
CA ARG A 122 29.98 -7.73 -7.59
C ARG A 122 30.60 -8.85 -8.42
N TRP A 123 31.72 -9.41 -7.93
CA TRP A 123 32.37 -10.56 -8.53
C TRP A 123 31.72 -11.90 -8.13
N ASP A 124 31.11 -11.95 -6.94
CA ASP A 124 30.51 -13.15 -6.36
C ASP A 124 29.24 -13.66 -7.08
N GLY A 125 28.75 -12.92 -8.08
CA GLY A 125 27.55 -13.26 -8.85
C GLY A 125 26.24 -13.17 -8.05
N ASN A 126 26.28 -12.71 -6.80
CA ASN A 126 25.13 -12.69 -5.91
C ASN A 126 24.44 -11.32 -5.97
N GLN A 127 23.14 -11.27 -6.26
CA GLN A 127 22.41 -10.00 -6.29
C GLN A 127 21.90 -9.62 -4.90
N LYS A 128 22.61 -8.75 -4.19
CA LYS A 128 22.05 -8.07 -3.00
C LYS A 128 21.01 -7.06 -3.47
N ARG A 129 19.73 -7.38 -3.23
CA ARG A 129 18.58 -6.53 -3.61
C ARG A 129 18.18 -5.53 -2.53
N GLU A 130 18.63 -5.74 -1.29
CA GLU A 130 18.19 -4.98 -0.12
C GLU A 130 19.23 -3.95 0.33
N LYS A 131 18.76 -2.80 0.82
CA LYS A 131 19.61 -1.80 1.47
C LYS A 131 19.95 -2.29 2.88
N THR A 132 21.23 -2.53 3.14
CA THR A 132 21.70 -2.78 4.51
C THR A 132 21.67 -1.47 5.30
N THR A 133 21.10 -1.50 6.51
CA THR A 133 20.99 -0.32 7.40
C THR A 133 22.36 0.16 7.90
N GLU A 134 23.34 -0.75 8.00
CA GLU A 134 24.68 -0.43 8.51
C GLU A 134 25.72 -0.37 7.37
N HIS A 135 26.61 0.60 7.46
CA HIS A 135 27.71 0.76 6.51
C HIS A 135 28.81 -0.25 6.78
N ILE A 136 28.86 -1.29 5.95
CA ILE A 136 29.98 -2.26 5.95
C ILE A 136 30.72 -2.12 4.62
N PHE A 137 32.05 -2.24 4.65
CA PHE A 137 32.88 -2.32 3.45
C PHE A 137 32.80 -3.74 2.89
N ASP A 138 32.37 -3.88 1.63
CA ASP A 138 32.21 -5.18 0.97
C ASP A 138 33.38 -5.40 0.00
N ALA A 139 34.23 -6.38 0.30
CA ALA A 139 35.44 -6.68 -0.47
C ALA A 139 35.15 -7.43 -1.79
N ASP A 140 33.94 -7.96 -1.96
CA ASP A 140 33.55 -8.76 -3.13
C ASP A 140 33.10 -7.89 -4.32
N VAL A 141 33.32 -6.58 -4.23
CA VAL A 141 32.94 -5.61 -5.26
C VAL A 141 34.14 -5.20 -6.10
N GLN A 142 33.98 -5.26 -7.42
CA GLN A 142 34.99 -4.88 -8.41
C GLN A 142 35.06 -3.36 -8.56
N ALA A 143 35.60 -2.68 -7.57
CA ALA A 143 35.70 -1.22 -7.57
C ALA A 143 36.48 -0.66 -8.77
N TRP A 144 37.40 -1.45 -9.32
CA TRP A 144 38.25 -1.12 -10.47
C TRP A 144 37.54 -1.17 -11.84
N LEU A 145 36.28 -1.63 -11.91
CA LEU A 145 35.50 -1.61 -13.16
C LEU A 145 34.72 -0.29 -13.33
N PHE A 146 34.74 0.57 -12.32
CA PHE A 146 34.16 1.91 -12.39
C PHE A 146 35.13 2.85 -13.13
N PRO A 147 34.66 3.61 -14.14
CA PRO A 147 35.50 4.51 -14.93
C PRO A 147 36.03 5.70 -14.14
#